data_AF-A0A7P0T9X8-F1
#
_entry.id   AF-A0A7P0T9X8-F1
#
_cell.length_a   1.000
_cell.length_b   1.000
_cell.length_c   1.000
_cell.angle_alpha   90.00
_cell.angle_beta   90.00
_cell.angle_gamma   90.00
#
_symmetry.space_group_name_H-M   'P 1'
#
loop_
_entity.id
_entity.type
_entity.pdbx_description
1 polymer ?
#
loop_
_entity_poly.entity_id
_entity_poly.type
_entity_poly.pdbx_seq_one_letter_code
_entity_poly.pdbx_strand_id
1 'polypeptide(L)'
;MAPEMDQFYRSTMAIYKSIMEQFNPALENLVYLGNNYLRAFHALSEAAEVYFSAIQKIGERALQSPTSQILGEILVQMSDTQRHLNSDLEVVVQTFHGGLLQHMEKNTKLDMQFIKVSLASPLGPQLTAGRTPSPI
;
A
#
# COMPACT_ATOMS: atom_id res chain seq x y z
N MET A 1 -24.59 31.38 25.27
CA MET A 1 -25.02 29.97 25.44
C MET A 1 -25.64 29.37 24.18
N ALA A 2 -26.79 29.82 23.65
CA ALA A 2 -27.35 29.25 22.41
C ALA A 2 -26.47 29.37 21.13
N PRO A 3 -25.82 30.52 20.82
CA PRO A 3 -25.05 30.65 19.57
C PRO A 3 -23.73 29.86 19.56
N GLU A 4 -23.13 29.60 20.73
CA GLU A 4 -21.91 28.78 20.85
C GLU A 4 -22.21 27.32 20.54
N MET A 5 -23.32 26.77 21.03
CA MET A 5 -23.74 25.39 20.75
C MET A 5 -24.01 25.16 19.26
N ASP A 6 -24.60 26.13 18.56
CA ASP A 6 -24.79 26.08 17.12
C ASP A 6 -23.47 26.11 16.34
N GLN A 7 -22.49 26.88 16.81
CA GLN A 7 -21.15 26.93 16.21
C GLN A 7 -20.39 25.62 16.40
N PHE A 8 -20.47 25.01 17.59
CA PHE A 8 -19.92 23.68 17.85
C PHE A 8 -20.55 22.63 16.94
N TYR A 9 -21.88 22.60 16.85
CA TYR A 9 -22.59 21.67 15.98
C TYR A 9 -22.19 21.81 14.50
N ARG A 10 -22.13 23.04 13.97
CA ARG A 10 -21.71 23.30 12.59
C ARG A 10 -20.26 22.86 12.33
N SER A 11 -19.36 23.12 13.27
CA SER A 11 -17.95 22.72 13.16
C SER A 11 -17.81 21.19 13.15
N THR A 12 -18.50 20.50 14.06
CA THR A 12 -18.52 19.04 14.11
C THR A 12 -19.08 18.42 12.82
N MET A 13 -20.18 18.98 12.29
CA MET A 13 -20.78 18.52 11.03
C MET A 13 -19.83 18.74 9.84
N ALA A 14 -19.13 19.87 9.81
CA ALA A 14 -18.14 20.17 8.76
C ALA A 14 -16.97 19.17 8.77
N ILE A 15 -16.51 18.74 9.95
CA ILE A 15 -15.47 17.71 10.08
C ILE A 15 -15.95 16.38 9.51
N TYR A 16 -17.13 15.90 9.90
CA TYR A 16 -17.69 14.65 9.37
C TYR A 16 -17.86 14.69 7.85
N LYS A 17 -18.35 15.81 7.33
CA LYS A 17 -18.48 16.04 5.89
C LYS A 17 -17.12 16.00 5.18
N SER A 18 -16.11 16.66 5.75
CA SER A 18 -14.73 16.64 5.21
C SER A 18 -14.16 15.21 5.15
N ILE A 19 -14.34 14.42 6.20
CA ILE A 19 -13.87 13.03 6.22
C ILE A 19 -14.56 12.20 5.12
N MET A 20 -15.88 12.33 5.00
CA MET A 20 -16.66 11.55 4.02
C MET A 20 -16.42 11.96 2.56
N GLU A 21 -16.31 13.26 2.30
CA GLU A 21 -16.31 13.81 0.94
C GLU A 21 -14.91 14.09 0.40
N GLN A 22 -13.89 14.19 1.26
CA GLN A 22 -12.53 14.52 0.85
C GLN A 22 -11.53 13.45 1.30
N PHE A 23 -11.45 13.16 2.60
CA PHE A 23 -10.42 12.28 3.13
C PHE A 23 -10.57 10.83 2.65
N ASN A 24 -11.75 10.23 2.82
CA ASN A 24 -12.02 8.86 2.40
C ASN A 24 -11.86 8.67 0.88
N PRO A 25 -12.43 9.53 0.01
CA PRO A 25 -12.18 9.44 -1.43
C PRO A 25 -10.69 9.58 -1.80
N ALA A 26 -9.94 10.43 -1.10
CA ALA A 26 -8.50 10.54 -1.33
C ALA A 26 -7.75 9.26 -0.94
N LEU A 27 -8.15 8.59 0.15
CA LEU A 27 -7.60 7.28 0.53
C LEU A 27 -7.96 6.18 -0.47
N GLU A 28 -9.19 6.13 -0.99
CA GLU A 28 -9.57 5.19 -2.04
C GLU A 28 -8.70 5.37 -3.30
N ASN A 29 -8.44 6.63 -3.69
CA ASN A 29 -7.54 6.92 -4.79
C ASN A 29 -6.08 6.52 -4.49
N LEU A 30 -5.62 6.71 -3.24
CA LEU A 30 -4.29 6.25 -2.83
C LEU A 30 -4.17 4.73 -2.89
N VAL A 31 -5.22 3.99 -2.49
CA VAL A 31 -5.29 2.53 -2.63
C VAL A 31 -5.22 2.11 -4.10
N TYR A 32 -5.95 2.79 -4.98
CA TYR A 32 -5.89 2.55 -6.43
C TYR A 32 -4.48 2.77 -6.99
N LEU A 33 -3.83 3.89 -6.64
CA LEU A 33 -2.45 4.18 -7.05
C LEU A 33 -1.45 3.16 -6.49
N GLY A 34 -1.63 2.75 -5.24
CA GLY A 34 -0.83 1.70 -4.61
C GLY A 34 -0.93 0.36 -5.35
N ASN A 35 -2.14 -0.05 -5.74
CA ASN A 35 -2.34 -1.28 -6.52
C ASN A 35 -1.73 -1.20 -7.93
N ASN A 36 -1.79 -0.02 -8.57
CA ASN A 36 -1.13 0.19 -9.85
C ASN A 36 0.41 0.13 -9.71
N TYR A 37 0.95 0.69 -8.63
CA TYR A 37 2.38 0.59 -8.31
C TYR A 37 2.81 -0.87 -8.14
N LEU A 38 2.03 -1.66 -7.38
CA LEU A 38 2.29 -3.10 -7.20
C LEU A 38 2.29 -3.86 -8.53
N ARG A 39 1.33 -3.59 -9.42
CA ARG A 39 1.29 -4.22 -10.73
C ARG A 39 2.50 -3.88 -11.59
N ALA A 40 2.89 -2.61 -11.63
CA ALA A 40 4.08 -2.16 -12.35
C ALA A 40 5.35 -2.80 -11.78
N PHE A 41 5.42 -2.92 -10.46
CA PHE A 41 6.52 -3.57 -9.77
C PHE A 41 6.63 -5.06 -10.13
N HIS A 42 5.54 -5.83 -10.05
CA HIS A 42 5.57 -7.25 -10.43
C HIS A 42 5.99 -7.45 -11.89
N ALA A 43 5.49 -6.62 -12.81
CA ALA A 43 5.90 -6.68 -14.21
C ALA A 43 7.40 -6.40 -14.39
N LEU A 44 7.97 -5.46 -13.62
CA LEU A 44 9.41 -5.19 -13.61
C LEU A 44 10.20 -6.36 -13.05
N SER A 45 9.75 -6.97 -11.95
CA SER A 45 10.38 -8.15 -11.35
C SER A 45 10.39 -9.35 -12.30
N GLU A 46 9.30 -9.60 -13.01
CA GLU A 46 9.22 -10.66 -14.03
C GLU A 46 10.19 -10.39 -15.19
N ALA A 47 10.22 -9.16 -15.70
CA ALA A 47 11.16 -8.77 -16.75
C ALA A 47 12.63 -8.90 -16.30
N ALA A 48 12.93 -8.53 -15.05
CA ALA A 48 14.25 -8.67 -14.48
C ALA A 48 14.66 -10.15 -14.35
N GLU A 49 13.78 -11.04 -13.89
CA GLU A 49 14.08 -12.49 -13.83
C GLU A 49 14.43 -13.05 -15.20
N VAL A 50 13.67 -12.68 -16.24
CA VAL A 50 13.97 -13.11 -17.63
C VAL A 50 15.35 -12.60 -18.07
N TYR A 51 15.65 -11.33 -17.81
CA TYR A 51 16.93 -10.72 -18.16
C TYR A 51 18.10 -11.41 -17.46
N PHE A 52 18.04 -11.56 -16.14
CA PHE A 52 19.12 -12.15 -15.36
C PHE A 52 19.23 -13.66 -15.57
N SER A 53 18.15 -14.38 -15.89
CA SER A 53 18.22 -15.77 -16.35
C SER A 53 19.02 -15.90 -17.66
N ALA A 54 18.88 -14.94 -18.59
CA ALA A 54 19.68 -14.92 -19.81
C ALA A 54 21.16 -14.61 -19.52
N ILE A 55 21.44 -13.67 -18.61
CA ILE A 55 22.81 -13.36 -18.16
C ILE A 55 23.46 -14.58 -17.51
N GLN A 56 22.73 -15.29 -16.64
CA GLN A 56 23.22 -16.51 -15.99
C GLN A 56 23.64 -17.55 -17.03
N LYS A 57 22.82 -17.80 -18.06
CA LYS A 57 23.14 -18.74 -19.15
C LYS A 57 24.38 -18.34 -19.94
N ILE A 58 24.63 -17.03 -20.13
CA ILE A 58 25.86 -16.54 -20.74
C ILE A 58 27.05 -16.80 -19.81
N GLY A 59 26.89 -16.55 -18.51
CA GLY A 59 27.88 -16.86 -17.48
C GLY A 59 28.26 -18.34 -17.46
N GLU A 60 27.28 -19.23 -17.49
CA GLU A 60 27.47 -20.69 -17.55
C GLU A 60 28.28 -21.13 -18.77
N ARG A 61 28.08 -20.49 -19.93
CA ARG A 61 28.89 -20.76 -21.13
C ARG A 61 30.32 -20.22 -20.98
N ALA A 62 30.48 -19.03 -20.41
CA ALA A 62 31.80 -18.45 -20.18
C ALA A 62 32.62 -19.23 -19.15
N LEU A 63 31.97 -19.90 -18.18
CA LEU A 63 32.61 -20.83 -17.24
C LEU A 63 33.25 -22.04 -17.94
N GLN A 64 32.70 -22.49 -19.06
CA GLN A 64 33.27 -23.57 -19.86
C GLN A 64 34.44 -23.10 -20.76
N SER A 65 34.72 -21.80 -20.79
CA SER A 65 35.82 -21.22 -21.58
C SER A 65 37.10 -21.14 -20.75
N PRO A 66 38.24 -21.66 -21.25
CA PRO A 66 39.51 -21.62 -20.54
C PRO A 66 40.07 -20.20 -20.35
N THR A 67 39.59 -19.21 -21.11
CA THR A 67 40.07 -17.81 -21.03
C THR A 67 39.05 -16.86 -20.41
N SER A 68 37.82 -17.31 -20.15
CA SER A 68 36.72 -16.45 -19.70
C SER A 68 36.05 -16.92 -18.40
N GLN A 69 36.66 -17.87 -17.69
CA GLN A 69 36.09 -18.46 -16.49
C GLN A 69 35.72 -17.43 -15.42
N ILE A 70 36.63 -16.48 -15.10
CA ILE A 70 36.37 -15.41 -14.12
C ILE A 70 35.19 -14.54 -14.55
N LEU A 71 35.07 -14.22 -15.85
CA LEU A 71 33.92 -13.47 -16.36
C LEU A 71 32.62 -14.28 -16.19
N GLY A 72 32.68 -15.59 -16.42
CA GLY A 72 31.56 -16.50 -16.17
C GLY A 72 31.10 -16.49 -14.71
N GLU A 73 32.04 -16.57 -13.76
CA GLU A 73 31.75 -16.49 -12.32
C GLU A 73 31.04 -15.17 -11.96
N ILE A 74 31.53 -14.04 -12.48
CA ILE A 74 30.94 -12.72 -12.22
C ILE A 74 29.50 -12.65 -12.75
N LEU A 75 29.23 -13.14 -13.96
CA LEU A 75 27.88 -13.08 -14.56
C LEU A 75 26.88 -13.96 -13.81
N VAL A 76 27.30 -15.14 -13.35
CA VAL A 76 26.46 -16.01 -12.50
C VAL A 76 26.20 -15.33 -11.15
N GLN A 77 27.22 -14.79 -10.48
CA GLN A 77 27.08 -14.06 -9.22
C GLN A 77 26.17 -12.84 -9.33
N MET A 78 26.25 -12.07 -10.42
CA MET A 78 25.36 -10.94 -10.68
C MET A 78 23.90 -11.40 -10.77
N SER A 79 23.65 -12.52 -11.45
CA SER A 79 22.31 -13.08 -11.60
C SER A 79 21.75 -13.59 -10.27
N ASP A 80 22.57 -14.27 -9.47
CA ASP A 80 22.18 -14.73 -8.15
C ASP A 80 21.93 -13.57 -7.18
N THR A 81 22.76 -12.52 -7.25
CA THR A 81 22.57 -11.29 -6.45
C THR A 81 21.24 -10.63 -6.77
N GLN A 82 20.88 -10.50 -8.06
CA GLN A 82 19.59 -9.93 -8.42
C GLN A 82 18.43 -10.81 -7.92
N ARG A 83 18.53 -12.14 -8.00
CA ARG A 83 17.46 -13.03 -7.52
C ARG A 83 17.23 -12.89 -6.02
N HIS A 84 18.29 -12.76 -5.24
CA HIS A 84 18.20 -12.48 -3.79
C HIS A 84 17.54 -11.12 -3.52
N LEU A 85 17.99 -10.06 -4.21
CA LEU A 85 17.39 -8.73 -4.07
C LEU A 85 15.89 -8.72 -4.43
N ASN A 86 15.50 -9.47 -5.46
CA ASN A 86 14.10 -9.57 -5.87
C ASN A 86 13.26 -10.31 -4.81
N SER A 87 13.81 -11.36 -4.19
CA SER A 87 13.17 -12.08 -3.08
C SER A 87 12.98 -11.19 -1.84
N ASP A 88 14.00 -10.40 -1.48
CA ASP A 88 13.91 -9.48 -0.34
C ASP A 88 12.85 -8.39 -0.60
N LEU A 89 12.76 -7.92 -1.83
CA LEU A 89 11.82 -6.88 -2.22
C LEU A 89 10.37 -7.38 -2.27
N GLU A 90 10.14 -8.66 -2.58
CA GLU A 90 8.83 -9.29 -2.50
C GLU A 90 8.24 -9.20 -1.08
N VAL A 91 9.06 -9.35 -0.03
CA VAL A 91 8.59 -9.20 1.37
C VAL A 91 8.09 -7.78 1.65
N VAL A 92 8.79 -6.78 1.14
CA VAL A 92 8.39 -5.36 1.27
C VAL A 92 7.08 -5.11 0.53
N VAL A 93 6.93 -5.67 -0.67
CA VAL A 93 5.71 -5.59 -1.47
C VAL A 93 4.51 -6.23 -0.77
N GLN A 94 4.68 -7.42 -0.19
CA GLN A 94 3.63 -8.08 0.58
C GLN A 94 3.24 -7.26 1.82
N THR A 95 4.21 -6.65 2.49
CA THR A 95 3.97 -5.75 3.64
C THR A 95 3.23 -4.49 3.21
N PHE A 96 3.56 -3.90 2.06
CA PHE A 96 2.84 -2.75 1.52
C PHE A 96 1.40 -3.12 1.14
N HIS A 97 1.19 -4.24 0.47
CA HIS A 97 -0.14 -4.69 0.07
C HIS A 97 -1.03 -5.01 1.29
N GLY A 98 -0.60 -5.95 2.13
CA GLY A 98 -1.40 -6.43 3.26
C GLY A 98 -1.38 -5.48 4.45
N GLY A 99 -0.21 -4.93 4.79
CA GLY A 99 -0.02 -4.06 5.95
C GLY A 99 -0.55 -2.65 5.77
N LEU A 100 -0.57 -2.13 4.53
CA LEU A 100 -1.02 -0.76 4.27
C LEU A 100 -2.29 -0.71 3.42
N LEU A 101 -2.26 -1.21 2.18
CA LEU A 101 -3.34 -0.97 1.21
C LEU A 101 -4.65 -1.63 1.65
N GLN A 102 -4.61 -2.89 2.09
CA GLN A 102 -5.81 -3.59 2.59
C GLN A 102 -6.40 -2.92 3.84
N HIS A 103 -5.55 -2.41 4.73
CA HIS A 103 -5.98 -1.70 5.93
C HIS A 103 -6.66 -0.36 5.56
N MET A 104 -6.06 0.41 4.64
CA MET A 104 -6.67 1.64 4.14
C MET A 104 -8.04 1.37 3.51
N GLU A 105 -8.14 0.37 2.63
CA GLU A 105 -9.40 0.02 1.96
C GLU A 105 -10.49 -0.37 2.98
N LYS A 106 -10.14 -1.17 3.98
CA LYS A 106 -11.06 -1.57 5.05
C LYS A 106 -11.50 -0.36 5.89
N ASN A 107 -10.56 0.48 6.30
CA ASN A 107 -10.84 1.61 7.18
C ASN A 107 -11.74 2.64 6.50
N THR A 108 -11.50 2.97 5.23
CA THR A 108 -12.38 3.88 4.48
C THR A 108 -13.83 3.38 4.44
N LYS A 109 -14.04 2.07 4.24
CA LYS A 109 -15.39 1.48 4.26
C LYS A 109 -16.04 1.57 5.64
N LEU A 110 -15.29 1.26 6.70
CA LEU A 110 -15.79 1.34 8.09
C LEU A 110 -16.10 2.79 8.49
N ASP A 111 -15.25 3.74 8.13
CA ASP A 111 -15.42 5.16 8.44
C ASP A 111 -16.69 5.71 7.78
N MET A 112 -16.93 5.39 6.51
CA MET A 112 -18.17 5.80 5.84
C MET A 112 -19.43 5.26 6.54
N GLN A 113 -19.40 4.01 7.02
CA GLN A 113 -20.53 3.43 7.74
C GLN A 113 -20.70 4.10 9.10
N PHE A 114 -19.61 4.26 9.85
CA PHE A 114 -19.62 4.86 11.19
C PHE A 114 -20.14 6.29 11.17
N ILE A 115 -19.68 7.10 10.21
CA ILE A 115 -20.12 8.50 10.10
C ILE A 115 -21.59 8.57 9.70
N LYS A 116 -22.04 7.77 8.73
CA LYS A 116 -23.47 7.73 8.34
C LYS A 116 -24.37 7.40 9.53
N VAL A 117 -24.00 6.41 10.35
CA VAL A 117 -24.74 6.04 11.57
C VAL A 117 -24.70 7.17 12.60
N SER A 118 -23.54 7.80 12.80
CA SER A 118 -23.37 8.91 13.74
C SER A 118 -24.21 10.13 13.36
N LEU A 119 -24.35 10.42 12.07
CA LEU A 119 -25.16 11.53 11.56
C LEU A 119 -26.67 11.23 11.58
N ALA A 120 -27.07 9.96 11.47
CA ALA A 120 -28.48 9.54 11.50
C ALA A 120 -29.05 9.35 12.92
N SER A 121 -28.21 9.36 13.95
CA SER A 121 -28.64 9.15 15.35
C SER A 121 -29.46 10.34 15.87
N PRO A 122 -30.65 10.11 16.48
CA PRO A 122 -31.53 11.17 17.01
C PRO A 122 -30.93 11.97 18.17
N LEU A 123 -29.79 11.54 18.72
CA LEU A 123 -29.04 12.23 19.78
C LEU A 123 -27.95 13.19 19.24
N GLY A 124 -27.73 13.21 17.92
CA GLY A 124 -26.67 13.99 17.27
C GLY A 124 -25.24 13.53 17.64
N PRO A 125 -24.21 14.13 17.02
CA PRO A 125 -22.81 13.73 17.23
C PRO A 125 -22.26 14.00 18.64
N GLN A 126 -23.05 14.59 19.54
CA GLN A 126 -22.61 14.99 20.88
C GLN A 126 -22.48 13.83 21.87
N LEU A 127 -23.04 12.65 21.58
CA LEU A 127 -23.01 11.49 22.48
C LEU A 127 -22.29 10.25 21.90
N THR A 128 -21.93 10.26 20.61
CA THR A 128 -21.18 9.14 20.00
C THR A 128 -19.67 9.27 20.17
N ALA A 129 -19.15 10.48 20.39
CA ALA A 129 -17.73 10.73 20.65
C ALA A 129 -17.20 10.08 21.95
N GLY A 130 -18.09 9.68 22.86
CA GLY A 130 -17.73 8.96 24.11
C GLY A 130 -17.59 7.44 23.95
N ARG A 131 -17.88 6.87 22.78
CA ARG A 131 -17.53 5.48 22.45
C ARG A 131 -16.39 5.53 21.45
N THR A 132 -15.18 5.60 21.98
CA THR A 132 -13.99 5.23 21.21
C THR A 132 -14.25 3.86 20.55
N PRO A 133 -14.06 3.71 19.23
CA PRO A 133 -13.82 2.38 18.69
C PRO A 133 -12.55 1.89 19.37
N SER A 134 -12.58 0.67 19.93
CA SER A 134 -11.38 0.03 20.43
C SER A 134 -10.29 0.11 19.37
N PRO A 135 -9.05 0.50 19.73
CA PRO A 135 -7.93 0.39 18.81
C PRO A 135 -7.77 -1.10 18.48
N ILE A 136 -7.79 -1.44 17.20
CA ILE A 136 -7.25 -2.70 16.67
C ILE A 136 -5.84 -2.38 16.20
#